data_AF-A0A950MIF1-F1
#
_entry.id   AF-A0A950MIF1-F1
#
_cell.length_a   1.000
_cell.length_b   1.000
_cell.length_c   1.000
_cell.angle_alpha   90.00
_cell.angle_beta   90.00
_cell.angle_gamma   90.00
#
_symmetry.space_group_name_H-M   'P 1'
#
loop_
_entity.id
_entity.type
_entity.pdbx_description
1 polymer ?
#
loop_
_entity_poly.entity_id
_entity_poly.type
_entity_poly.pdbx_seq_one_letter_code
_entity_poly.pdbx_strand_id
1 'polypeptide(L)'
;SLSYEIPDFSRIDIRRGSRLETVVKDLESMARSIDSALDHTHTVLTNLGSLERNKEGGVLKDSADVLHELQAPLAQSPMTADTIALLPSYPHMLSDINAASADMIRSADASRAALATTDVAMGDLDAFLKQLNRVQLDMFGDINQNDYNNLVPLMKKANDSLNASASEASQSNQLYNMARSRQLQTRITMLGLGTSPQRYATLQRALDTRLGSSGIDYSAMLHQGLTPGDVTTAAIVAADTNATTGEVLQEAAASHRSVVDVANNRGMHAQALEIFLGLVYLDYTDDPQKEIHG
;
A
#
# COMPACT_ATOMS: atom_id res chain seq x y z
N SER A 1 19.72 -21.94 1.98
CA SER A 1 19.31 -23.28 1.52
C SER A 1 18.82 -24.06 2.72
N LEU A 2 17.50 -24.21 2.88
CA LEU A 2 16.92 -25.09 3.89
C LEU A 2 17.39 -26.51 3.56
N SER A 3 18.21 -27.10 4.44
CA SER A 3 18.87 -28.38 4.17
C SER A 3 18.03 -29.59 4.58
N TYR A 4 16.77 -29.37 5.00
CA TYR A 4 15.87 -30.39 5.53
C TYR A 4 14.49 -30.26 4.88
N GLU A 5 13.92 -31.40 4.47
CA GLU A 5 12.52 -31.49 4.07
C GLU A 5 11.63 -31.21 5.30
N ILE A 6 10.58 -30.40 5.11
CA ILE A 6 9.53 -30.23 6.11
C ILE A 6 8.93 -31.62 6.35
N PRO A 7 8.83 -32.10 7.60
CA PRO A 7 8.28 -33.42 7.87
C PRO A 7 6.86 -33.54 7.32
N ASP A 8 6.61 -34.57 6.50
CA ASP A 8 5.28 -34.83 5.95
C ASP A 8 4.39 -35.49 7.01
N PHE A 9 3.49 -34.70 7.59
CA PHE A 9 2.48 -35.17 8.55
C PHE A 9 1.14 -35.56 7.89
N SER A 10 1.03 -35.53 6.55
CA SER A 10 -0.23 -35.82 5.83
C SER A 10 -0.80 -37.21 6.07
N ARG A 11 0.04 -38.15 6.53
CA ARG A 11 -0.34 -39.54 6.83
C ARG A 11 -0.65 -39.78 8.31
N ILE A 12 -0.64 -38.74 9.14
CA ILE A 12 -0.87 -38.82 10.58
C ILE A 12 -2.23 -38.22 10.91
N ASP A 13 -3.04 -38.94 11.68
CA ASP A 13 -4.30 -38.41 12.20
C ASP A 13 -4.01 -37.48 13.39
N ILE A 14 -3.90 -36.17 13.10
CA ILE A 14 -3.54 -35.15 14.07
C ILE A 14 -4.72 -34.90 15.01
N ARG A 15 -4.54 -35.26 16.28
CA ARG A 15 -5.57 -35.06 17.31
C ARG A 15 -5.70 -33.59 17.69
N ARG A 16 -6.94 -33.14 17.86
CA ARG A 16 -7.25 -31.77 18.31
C ARG A 16 -6.78 -31.54 19.75
N GLY A 17 -6.16 -30.40 20.01
CA GLY A 17 -5.51 -30.04 21.26
C GLY A 17 -4.13 -30.66 21.47
N SER A 18 -3.58 -31.37 20.48
CA SER A 18 -2.28 -32.03 20.60
C SER A 18 -1.11 -31.06 20.43
N ARG A 19 0.07 -31.49 20.87
CA ARG A 19 1.32 -30.74 20.68
C ARG A 19 1.70 -30.73 19.19
N LEU A 20 1.48 -31.84 18.50
CA LEU A 20 1.65 -31.94 17.06
C LEU A 20 0.75 -30.97 16.29
N GLU A 21 -0.52 -30.82 16.67
CA GLU A 21 -1.42 -29.83 16.04
C GLU A 21 -0.88 -28.40 16.17
N THR A 22 -0.33 -28.06 17.34
CA THR A 22 0.25 -26.74 17.59
C THR A 22 1.45 -26.49 16.66
N VAL A 23 2.35 -27.47 16.54
CA VAL A 23 3.52 -27.40 15.65
C VAL A 23 3.10 -27.22 14.19
N VAL A 24 2.09 -27.95 13.73
CA VAL A 24 1.60 -27.86 12.34
C VAL A 24 0.97 -26.50 12.07
N LYS A 25 0.15 -25.97 12.99
CA LYS A 25 -0.42 -24.62 12.87
C LYS A 25 0.64 -23.53 12.81
N ASP A 26 1.69 -23.65 13.62
CA ASP A 26 2.79 -22.71 13.62
C ASP A 26 3.62 -22.82 12.33
N LEU A 27 3.86 -24.02 11.79
CA LEU A 27 4.48 -24.20 10.47
C LEU A 27 3.68 -23.54 9.34
N GLU A 28 2.35 -23.69 9.34
CA GLU A 28 1.48 -23.01 8.38
C GLU A 28 1.53 -21.48 8.54
N SER A 29 1.59 -20.98 9.79
CA SER A 29 1.74 -19.56 10.06
C SER A 29 3.09 -19.03 9.55
N MET A 30 4.17 -19.76 9.82
CA MET A 30 5.51 -19.44 9.34
C MET A 30 5.56 -19.40 7.81
N ALA A 31 4.96 -20.38 7.12
CA ALA A 31 4.86 -20.38 5.67
C ALA A 31 4.15 -19.13 5.13
N ARG A 32 2.99 -18.77 5.69
CA ARG A 32 2.28 -17.54 5.31
C ARG A 32 3.12 -16.28 5.56
N SER A 33 3.88 -16.23 6.64
CA SER A 33 4.76 -15.10 6.95
C SER A 33 5.93 -14.99 5.97
N ILE A 34 6.49 -16.12 5.51
CA ILE A 34 7.51 -16.14 4.45
C ILE A 34 6.92 -15.64 3.14
N ASP A 35 5.77 -16.17 2.72
CA ASP A 35 5.12 -15.76 1.48
C ASP A 35 4.80 -14.26 1.52
N SER A 36 4.20 -13.77 2.61
CA SER A 36 3.96 -12.33 2.81
C SER A 36 5.24 -11.50 2.77
N ALA A 37 6.32 -11.94 3.41
CA ALA A 37 7.58 -11.22 3.41
C ALA A 37 8.18 -11.13 2.01
N LEU A 38 8.23 -12.24 1.28
CA LEU A 38 8.80 -12.31 -0.07
C LEU A 38 7.93 -11.61 -1.11
N ASP A 39 6.61 -11.85 -1.11
CA ASP A 39 5.70 -11.26 -2.10
C ASP A 39 5.64 -9.74 -1.99
N HIS A 40 5.51 -9.21 -0.77
CA HIS A 40 5.47 -7.76 -0.56
C HIS A 40 6.81 -7.11 -0.91
N THR A 41 7.94 -7.67 -0.45
CA THR A 41 9.27 -7.10 -0.77
C THR A 41 9.57 -7.19 -2.26
N HIS A 42 9.22 -8.29 -2.91
CA HIS A 42 9.37 -8.47 -4.35
C HIS A 42 8.51 -7.47 -5.14
N THR A 43 7.24 -7.30 -4.76
CA THR A 43 6.33 -6.32 -5.38
C THR A 43 6.91 -4.92 -5.30
N VAL A 44 7.38 -4.51 -4.12
CA VAL A 44 7.96 -3.19 -3.92
C VAL A 44 9.25 -3.00 -4.71
N LEU A 45 10.22 -3.90 -4.57
CA LEU A 45 11.54 -3.74 -5.17
C LEU A 45 11.50 -3.83 -6.71
N THR A 46 10.63 -4.68 -7.25
CA THR A 46 10.47 -4.81 -8.71
C THR A 46 9.76 -3.60 -9.30
N ASN A 47 8.72 -3.09 -8.63
CA ASN A 47 7.89 -2.02 -9.19
C ASN A 47 8.34 -0.61 -8.81
N LEU A 48 9.22 -0.42 -7.82
CA LEU A 48 9.82 0.88 -7.51
C LEU A 48 10.54 1.48 -8.72
N GLY A 49 11.15 0.64 -9.56
CA GLY A 49 11.95 1.07 -10.69
C GLY A 49 13.44 1.17 -10.39
N SER A 50 14.21 1.61 -11.39
CA SER A 50 15.65 1.73 -11.30
C SER A 50 16.11 3.18 -11.48
N LEU A 51 17.18 3.56 -10.79
CA LEU A 51 17.94 4.79 -11.02
C LEU A 51 19.13 4.57 -11.96
N GLU A 52 19.33 3.35 -12.46
CA GLU A 52 20.41 3.03 -13.39
C GLU A 52 20.20 3.72 -14.73
N ARG A 53 21.27 4.32 -15.26
CA ARG A 53 21.29 4.89 -16.62
C ARG A 53 20.84 3.81 -17.62
N ASN A 54 19.76 4.07 -18.35
CA ASN A 54 19.12 3.21 -19.37
C ASN A 54 18.15 2.12 -18.86
N LYS A 55 17.79 2.09 -17.58
CA LYS A 55 16.64 1.30 -17.10
C LYS A 55 15.55 2.25 -16.63
N GLU A 56 14.64 2.57 -17.54
CA GLU A 56 13.47 3.39 -17.25
C GLU A 56 12.26 2.48 -16.98
N GLY A 57 11.61 2.66 -15.83
CA GLY A 57 10.39 1.96 -15.47
C GLY A 57 10.09 2.06 -13.98
N GLY A 58 8.88 1.66 -13.60
CA GLY A 58 8.42 1.68 -12.21
C GLY A 58 8.06 3.07 -11.69
N VAL A 59 7.68 3.11 -10.41
CA VAL A 59 7.05 4.27 -9.78
C VAL A 59 7.98 5.50 -9.74
N LEU A 60 9.30 5.32 -9.69
CA LEU A 60 10.28 6.41 -9.79
C LEU A 60 10.24 7.11 -11.15
N LYS A 61 10.08 6.35 -12.24
CA LYS A 61 9.86 6.92 -13.58
C LYS A 61 8.52 7.65 -13.60
N ASP A 62 7.47 7.05 -13.05
CA ASP A 62 6.15 7.69 -13.01
C ASP A 62 6.18 9.03 -12.28
N SER A 63 6.95 9.16 -11.18
CA SER A 63 7.19 10.46 -10.52
C SER A 63 7.87 11.47 -11.42
N ALA A 64 8.92 11.06 -12.15
CA ALA A 64 9.62 11.93 -13.09
C ALA A 64 8.70 12.36 -14.24
N ASP A 65 7.87 11.45 -14.74
CA ASP A 65 6.89 11.70 -15.78
C ASP A 65 5.81 12.68 -15.27
N VAL A 66 5.29 12.53 -14.05
CA VAL A 66 4.36 13.52 -13.44
C VAL A 66 5.01 14.90 -13.30
N LEU A 67 6.27 14.98 -12.86
CA LEU A 67 6.99 16.26 -12.77
C LEU A 67 7.18 16.90 -14.15
N HIS A 68 7.48 16.10 -15.16
CA HIS A 68 7.58 16.57 -16.54
C HIS A 68 6.22 17.05 -17.08
N GLU A 69 5.14 16.32 -16.80
CA GLU A 69 3.76 16.71 -17.12
C GLU A 69 3.36 18.00 -16.40
N LEU A 70 3.77 18.22 -15.15
CA LEU A 70 3.54 19.47 -14.41
C LEU A 70 4.31 20.66 -15.02
N GLN A 71 5.52 20.41 -15.52
CA GLN A 71 6.36 21.44 -16.13
C GLN A 71 5.87 21.83 -17.54
N ALA A 72 5.34 20.89 -18.32
CA ALA A 72 5.03 21.10 -19.73
C ALA A 72 4.09 22.29 -20.01
N PRO A 73 3.00 22.52 -19.25
CA PRO A 73 2.12 23.67 -19.44
C PRO A 73 2.77 25.02 -19.07
N LEU A 74 3.73 25.02 -18.13
CA LEU A 74 4.45 26.24 -17.71
C LEU A 74 5.41 26.75 -18.80
N ALA A 75 5.86 25.86 -19.68
CA ALA A 75 6.75 26.20 -20.79
C ALA A 75 6.02 26.82 -21.99
N GLN A 76 4.68 26.79 -22.01
CA GLN A 76 3.89 27.35 -23.11
C GLN A 76 3.73 28.87 -22.97
N SER A 77 3.97 29.61 -24.05
CA SER A 77 3.77 31.06 -24.11
C SER A 77 2.91 31.45 -25.32
N PRO A 78 1.69 31.99 -25.11
CA PRO A 78 1.05 32.25 -23.82
C PRO A 78 0.57 30.97 -23.12
N MET A 79 0.50 31.00 -21.78
CA MET A 79 -0.14 29.93 -20.99
C MET A 79 -1.64 29.88 -21.30
N THR A 80 -2.21 28.67 -21.31
CA THR A 80 -3.66 28.47 -21.48
C THR A 80 -4.43 28.87 -20.21
N ALA A 81 -5.74 29.13 -20.35
CA ALA A 81 -6.60 29.47 -19.22
C ALA A 81 -6.66 28.35 -18.17
N ASP A 82 -6.67 27.08 -18.60
CA ASP A 82 -6.67 25.93 -17.69
C ASP A 82 -5.38 25.84 -16.88
N THR A 83 -4.22 26.10 -17.51
CA THR A 83 -2.94 26.16 -16.79
C THR A 83 -2.97 27.24 -15.71
N ILE A 84 -3.46 28.44 -16.05
CA ILE A 84 -3.56 29.55 -15.09
C ILE A 84 -4.48 29.19 -13.92
N ALA A 85 -5.59 28.50 -14.20
CA ALA A 85 -6.53 28.05 -13.17
C ALA A 85 -5.93 26.97 -12.25
N LEU A 86 -5.00 26.15 -12.74
CA LEU A 86 -4.31 25.12 -11.97
C LEU A 86 -3.11 25.64 -11.15
N LEU A 87 -2.52 26.79 -11.51
CA LEU A 87 -1.33 27.32 -10.82
C LEU A 87 -1.43 27.37 -9.29
N PRO A 88 -2.57 27.75 -8.67
CA PRO A 88 -2.68 27.75 -7.21
C PRO A 88 -2.49 26.38 -6.57
N SER A 89 -2.76 25.28 -7.29
CA SER A 89 -2.64 23.90 -6.80
C SER A 89 -1.22 23.32 -6.94
N TYR A 90 -0.32 23.97 -7.70
CA TYR A 90 1.03 23.47 -7.95
C TYR A 90 1.87 23.23 -6.69
N PRO A 91 1.92 24.15 -5.70
CA PRO A 91 2.67 23.90 -4.48
C PRO A 91 2.22 22.64 -3.73
N HIS A 92 0.92 22.37 -3.74
CA HIS A 92 0.35 21.17 -3.09
C HIS A 92 0.74 19.90 -3.86
N MET A 93 0.57 19.89 -5.18
CA MET A 93 0.97 18.77 -6.04
C MET A 93 2.47 18.46 -5.93
N LEU A 94 3.33 19.48 -5.92
CA LEU A 94 4.77 19.30 -5.72
C LEU A 94 5.11 18.75 -4.32
N SER A 95 4.39 19.21 -3.29
CA SER A 95 4.53 18.67 -1.94
C SER A 95 4.13 17.19 -1.88
N ASP A 96 3.04 16.79 -2.53
CA ASP A 96 2.58 15.40 -2.58
C ASP A 96 3.54 14.49 -3.34
N ILE A 97 4.13 14.96 -4.46
CA ILE A 97 5.15 14.19 -5.20
C ILE A 97 6.46 14.06 -4.41
N ASN A 98 6.86 15.10 -3.66
CA ASN A 98 8.01 15.01 -2.75
C ASN A 98 7.75 14.01 -1.62
N ALA A 99 6.56 14.04 -1.02
CA ALA A 99 6.17 13.07 0.00
C ALA A 99 6.12 11.64 -0.57
N ALA A 100 5.59 11.46 -1.78
CA ALA A 100 5.59 10.18 -2.48
C ALA A 100 7.01 9.63 -2.69
N SER A 101 7.94 10.50 -3.09
CA SER A 101 9.36 10.12 -3.28
C SER A 101 10.01 9.71 -1.96
N ALA A 102 9.70 10.40 -0.86
CA ALA A 102 10.15 10.00 0.47
C ALA A 102 9.54 8.67 0.93
N ASP A 103 8.25 8.43 0.66
CA ASP A 103 7.57 7.16 0.92
C ASP A 103 8.20 6.01 0.14
N MET A 104 8.59 6.22 -1.12
CA MET A 104 9.30 5.23 -1.94
C MET A 104 10.67 4.85 -1.38
N ILE A 105 11.46 5.83 -0.92
CA ILE A 105 12.76 5.56 -0.29
C ILE A 105 12.56 4.75 0.99
N ARG A 106 11.62 5.19 1.84
CA ARG A 106 11.30 4.47 3.09
C ARG A 106 10.77 3.06 2.83
N SER A 107 10.00 2.86 1.77
CA SER A 107 9.52 1.56 1.31
C SER A 107 10.70 0.68 0.86
N ALA A 108 11.63 1.21 0.07
CA ALA A 108 12.83 0.47 -0.34
C ALA A 108 13.69 0.04 0.86
N ASP A 109 13.88 0.93 1.83
CA ASP A 109 14.63 0.63 3.06
C ASP A 109 13.90 -0.42 3.92
N ALA A 110 12.58 -0.30 4.09
CA ALA A 110 11.77 -1.29 4.79
C ALA A 110 11.78 -2.67 4.09
N SER A 111 11.76 -2.71 2.76
CA SER A 111 11.91 -3.97 2.01
C SER A 111 13.27 -4.60 2.22
N ARG A 112 14.35 -3.81 2.22
CA ARG A 112 15.71 -4.31 2.47
C ARG A 112 15.86 -4.83 3.90
N ALA A 113 15.30 -4.11 4.88
CA ALA A 113 15.24 -4.55 6.26
C ALA A 113 14.48 -5.88 6.38
N ALA A 114 13.30 -5.98 5.80
CA ALA A 114 12.50 -7.20 5.79
C ALA A 114 13.27 -8.39 5.18
N LEU A 115 13.98 -8.20 4.06
CA LEU A 115 14.79 -9.27 3.47
C LEU A 115 15.97 -9.68 4.38
N ALA A 116 16.62 -8.74 5.04
CA ALA A 116 17.67 -9.06 6.02
C ALA A 116 17.10 -9.82 7.23
N THR A 117 15.93 -9.41 7.72
CA THR A 117 15.19 -10.10 8.78
C THR A 117 14.75 -11.49 8.33
N THR A 118 14.32 -11.66 7.06
CA THR A 118 14.00 -12.97 6.47
C THR A 118 15.22 -13.88 6.45
N ASP A 119 16.41 -13.40 6.10
CA ASP A 119 17.63 -14.21 6.11
C ASP A 119 17.94 -14.75 7.52
N VAL A 120 17.84 -13.89 8.53
CA VAL A 120 17.97 -14.31 9.95
C VAL A 120 16.88 -15.31 10.32
N ALA A 121 15.63 -15.04 9.94
CA ALA A 121 14.48 -15.88 10.23
C ALA A 121 14.58 -17.26 9.57
N MET A 122 15.20 -17.36 8.38
CA MET A 122 15.51 -18.63 7.73
C MET A 122 16.52 -19.45 8.53
N GLY A 123 17.49 -18.81 9.17
CA GLY A 123 18.41 -19.47 10.12
C GLY A 123 17.69 -20.00 11.35
N ASP A 124 16.76 -19.22 11.93
CA ASP A 124 15.95 -19.65 13.06
C ASP A 124 15.00 -20.80 12.69
N LEU A 125 14.38 -20.73 11.50
CA LEU A 125 13.55 -21.79 10.94
C LEU A 125 14.35 -23.08 10.73
N ASP A 126 15.55 -23.00 10.17
CA ASP A 126 16.43 -24.17 9.99
C ASP A 126 16.79 -24.82 11.34
N ALA A 127 17.08 -24.01 12.37
CA ALA A 127 17.32 -24.53 13.72
C ALA A 127 16.09 -25.25 14.30
N PHE A 128 14.89 -24.68 14.11
CA PHE A 128 13.63 -25.31 14.51
C PHE A 128 13.37 -26.61 13.75
N LEU A 129 13.49 -26.63 12.43
CA LEU A 129 13.26 -27.81 11.60
C LEU A 129 14.25 -28.94 11.90
N LYS A 130 15.53 -28.60 12.16
CA LYS A 130 16.54 -29.56 12.63
C LYS A 130 16.13 -30.24 13.92
N GLN A 131 15.56 -29.49 14.86
CA GLN A 131 15.07 -30.06 16.12
C GLN A 131 13.79 -30.86 15.90
N LEU A 132 12.87 -30.37 15.07
CA LEU A 132 11.63 -31.06 14.73
C LEU A 132 11.89 -32.44 14.11
N ASN A 133 12.86 -32.56 13.21
CA ASN A 133 13.21 -33.82 12.56
C ASN A 133 13.79 -34.88 13.54
N ARG A 134 14.17 -34.47 14.76
CA ARG A 134 14.63 -35.38 15.83
C ARG A 134 13.51 -35.79 16.77
N VAL A 135 12.34 -35.16 16.68
CA VAL A 135 11.20 -35.43 17.54
C VAL A 135 10.62 -36.81 17.23
N GLN A 136 10.38 -37.59 18.27
CA GLN A 136 9.67 -38.86 18.15
C GLN A 136 8.21 -38.68 18.55
N LEU A 137 7.32 -39.32 17.79
CA LEU A 137 5.92 -39.41 18.16
C LEU A 137 5.73 -40.55 19.17
N ASP A 138 4.90 -40.31 20.16
CA ASP A 138 4.51 -41.31 21.15
C ASP A 138 3.59 -42.38 20.52
N MET A 139 3.27 -43.40 21.31
CA MET A 139 2.39 -44.50 20.87
C MET A 139 0.99 -44.03 20.44
N PHE A 140 0.61 -42.79 20.78
CA PHE A 140 -0.66 -42.20 20.41
C PHE A 140 -0.52 -41.22 19.22
N GLY A 141 0.67 -41.06 18.64
CA GLY A 141 0.93 -40.19 17.51
C GLY A 141 1.08 -38.70 17.86
N ASP A 142 1.36 -38.36 19.12
CA ASP A 142 1.66 -36.98 19.54
C ASP A 142 3.14 -36.80 19.91
N ILE A 143 3.61 -35.56 19.96
CA ILE A 143 4.98 -35.24 20.36
C ILE A 143 5.14 -35.49 21.87
N ASN A 144 6.19 -36.21 22.25
CA ASN A 144 6.63 -36.34 23.63
C ASN A 144 6.80 -34.97 24.32
N GLN A 145 6.34 -34.82 25.57
CA GLN A 145 6.45 -33.58 26.34
C GLN A 145 7.90 -33.04 26.45
N ASN A 146 8.89 -33.90 26.62
CA ASN A 146 10.29 -33.49 26.73
C ASN A 146 10.80 -32.90 25.40
N ASP A 147 10.46 -33.55 24.29
CA ASP A 147 10.83 -33.08 22.95
C ASP A 147 10.09 -31.78 22.62
N TYR A 148 8.81 -31.67 23.00
CA TYR A 148 8.03 -30.45 22.86
C TYR A 148 8.63 -29.28 23.65
N ASN A 149 9.03 -29.48 24.90
CA ASN A 149 9.64 -28.44 25.73
C ASN A 149 10.95 -27.90 25.12
N ASN A 150 11.70 -28.75 24.41
CA ASN A 150 12.91 -28.35 23.68
C ASN A 150 12.59 -27.65 22.34
N LEU A 151 11.46 -28.02 21.72
CA LEU A 151 11.01 -27.48 20.44
C LEU A 151 10.40 -26.09 20.58
N VAL A 152 9.61 -25.84 21.63
CA VAL A 152 8.85 -24.61 21.84
C VAL A 152 9.70 -23.33 21.76
N PRO A 153 10.88 -23.23 22.40
CA PRO A 153 11.70 -22.02 22.30
C PRO A 153 12.18 -21.73 20.86
N LEU A 154 12.53 -22.77 20.10
CA LEU A 154 12.99 -22.63 18.72
C LEU A 154 11.83 -22.27 17.79
N MET A 155 10.68 -22.93 17.96
CA MET A 155 9.45 -22.64 17.24
C MET A 155 9.01 -21.19 17.46
N LYS A 156 8.98 -20.74 18.72
CA LYS A 156 8.63 -19.36 19.06
C LYS A 156 9.61 -18.37 18.43
N LYS A 157 10.92 -18.63 18.53
CA LYS A 157 11.93 -17.76 17.94
C LYS A 157 11.78 -17.65 16.42
N ALA A 158 11.61 -18.77 15.73
CA ALA A 158 11.38 -18.78 14.28
C ALA A 158 10.10 -18.02 13.89
N ASN A 159 9.01 -18.24 14.63
CA ASN A 159 7.74 -17.55 14.40
C ASN A 159 7.87 -16.03 14.62
N ASP A 160 8.50 -15.62 15.74
CA ASP A 160 8.70 -14.22 16.07
C ASP A 160 9.56 -13.51 15.00
N SER A 161 10.67 -14.13 14.57
CA SER A 161 11.54 -13.60 13.51
C SER A 161 10.83 -13.50 12.15
N LEU A 162 10.02 -14.50 11.79
CA LEU A 162 9.24 -14.49 10.54
C LEU A 162 8.10 -13.46 10.56
N ASN A 163 7.41 -13.33 11.69
CA ASN A 163 6.35 -12.32 11.84
C ASN A 163 6.92 -10.90 11.83
N ALA A 164 8.11 -10.69 12.42
CA ALA A 164 8.82 -9.41 12.33
C ALA A 164 9.13 -9.05 10.86
N SER A 165 9.70 -10.00 10.09
CA SER A 165 9.95 -9.81 8.66
C SER A 165 8.67 -9.51 7.87
N ALA A 166 7.62 -10.31 8.07
CA ALA A 166 6.34 -10.11 7.40
C ALA A 166 5.71 -8.74 7.71
N SER A 167 5.85 -8.26 8.95
CA SER A 167 5.39 -6.93 9.37
C SER A 167 6.17 -5.82 8.68
N GLU A 168 7.51 -5.92 8.61
CA GLU A 168 8.35 -4.95 7.89
C GLU A 168 8.03 -4.91 6.39
N ALA A 169 7.82 -6.07 5.79
CA ALA A 169 7.43 -6.19 4.38
C ALA A 169 6.02 -5.60 4.13
N SER A 170 5.06 -5.84 5.02
CA SER A 170 3.73 -5.23 4.95
C SER A 170 3.80 -3.71 5.07
N GLN A 171 4.63 -3.18 5.98
CA GLN A 171 4.84 -1.75 6.11
C GLN A 171 5.47 -1.15 4.85
N SER A 172 6.43 -1.85 4.26
CA SER A 172 7.03 -1.47 2.99
C SER A 172 5.97 -1.35 1.88
N ASN A 173 5.11 -2.37 1.73
CA ASN A 173 4.04 -2.35 0.73
C ASN A 173 3.00 -1.25 1.01
N GLN A 174 2.69 -0.96 2.27
CA GLN A 174 1.82 0.15 2.64
C GLN A 174 2.40 1.49 2.17
N LEU A 175 3.67 1.76 2.47
CA LEU A 175 4.37 2.99 2.04
C LEU A 175 4.43 3.11 0.51
N TYR A 176 4.70 2.01 -0.18
CA TYR A 176 4.70 1.96 -1.64
C TYR A 176 3.35 2.39 -2.23
N ASN A 177 2.24 1.83 -1.72
CA ASN A 177 0.92 2.17 -2.22
C ASN A 177 0.45 3.57 -1.77
N MET A 178 0.92 4.08 -0.63
CA MET A 178 0.72 5.49 -0.25
C MET A 178 1.39 6.42 -1.27
N ALA A 179 2.62 6.11 -1.67
CA ALA A 179 3.34 6.89 -2.69
C ALA A 179 2.57 6.93 -4.02
N ARG A 180 2.07 5.78 -4.48
CA ARG A 180 1.25 5.70 -5.70
C ARG A 180 -0.07 6.46 -5.57
N SER A 181 -0.72 6.38 -4.42
CA SER A 181 -1.95 7.12 -4.14
C SER A 181 -1.73 8.64 -4.26
N ARG A 182 -0.60 9.17 -3.77
CA ARG A 182 -0.25 10.59 -3.92
C ARG A 182 0.01 11.01 -5.36
N GLN A 183 0.66 10.16 -6.14
CA GLN A 183 0.86 10.40 -7.57
C GLN A 183 -0.48 10.43 -8.32
N LEU A 184 -1.37 9.48 -8.04
CA LEU A 184 -2.72 9.44 -8.64
C LEU A 184 -3.55 10.64 -8.21
N GLN A 185 -3.51 11.02 -6.94
CA GLN A 185 -4.14 12.24 -6.44
C GLN A 185 -3.67 13.47 -7.23
N THR A 186 -2.37 13.61 -7.42
CA THR A 186 -1.79 14.69 -8.23
C THR A 186 -2.29 14.64 -9.67
N ARG A 187 -2.25 13.47 -10.31
CA ARG A 187 -2.72 13.27 -11.68
C ARG A 187 -4.21 13.61 -11.85
N ILE A 188 -5.06 13.27 -10.89
CA ILE A 188 -6.48 13.63 -10.89
C ILE A 188 -6.66 15.15 -10.83
N THR A 189 -5.87 15.85 -10.02
CA THR A 189 -5.87 17.32 -10.01
C THR A 189 -5.44 17.90 -11.36
N MET A 190 -4.43 17.31 -11.99
CA MET A 190 -3.92 17.74 -13.30
C MET A 190 -4.90 17.55 -14.46
N LEU A 191 -5.93 16.71 -14.31
CA LEU A 191 -7.03 16.62 -15.28
C LEU A 191 -7.78 17.95 -15.42
N GLY A 192 -7.63 18.88 -14.47
CA GLY A 192 -8.29 20.19 -14.52
C GLY A 192 -9.76 20.15 -14.12
N LEU A 193 -10.19 19.11 -13.39
CA LEU A 193 -11.59 18.96 -12.95
C LEU A 193 -12.06 20.10 -12.03
N GLY A 194 -11.12 20.84 -11.41
CA GLY A 194 -11.40 21.98 -10.55
C GLY A 194 -11.41 23.34 -11.28
N THR A 195 -11.12 23.40 -12.58
CA THR A 195 -10.99 24.69 -13.29
C THR A 195 -12.35 25.37 -13.54
N SER A 196 -13.45 24.63 -13.46
CA SER A 196 -14.80 25.18 -13.58
C SER A 196 -15.83 24.37 -12.76
N PRO A 197 -16.96 24.99 -12.36
CA PRO A 197 -18.04 24.26 -11.69
C PRO A 197 -18.60 23.10 -12.52
N GLN A 198 -18.64 23.23 -13.85
CA GLN A 198 -19.18 22.22 -14.75
C GLN A 198 -18.32 20.96 -14.79
N ARG A 199 -17.00 21.12 -14.91
CA ARG A 199 -16.06 19.99 -14.85
C ARG A 199 -16.01 19.38 -13.45
N TYR A 200 -16.17 20.19 -12.42
CA TYR A 200 -16.23 19.64 -11.06
C TYR A 200 -17.50 18.81 -10.84
N ALA A 201 -18.62 19.21 -11.43
CA ALA A 201 -19.87 18.44 -11.34
C ALA A 201 -19.77 17.05 -12.00
N THR A 202 -18.92 16.87 -13.04
CA THR A 202 -18.66 15.54 -13.61
C THR A 202 -17.93 14.65 -12.61
N LEU A 203 -16.95 15.20 -11.88
CA LEU A 203 -16.30 14.53 -10.74
C LEU A 203 -17.28 14.15 -9.65
N GLN A 204 -18.09 15.09 -9.19
CA GLN A 204 -19.08 14.82 -8.14
C GLN A 204 -20.03 13.69 -8.53
N ARG A 205 -20.46 13.63 -9.81
CA ARG A 205 -21.30 12.54 -10.31
C ARG A 205 -20.56 11.20 -10.36
N ALA A 206 -19.29 11.19 -10.78
CA ALA A 206 -18.48 9.99 -10.80
C ALA A 206 -18.27 9.43 -9.38
N LEU A 207 -17.98 10.31 -8.42
CA LEU A 207 -17.85 9.96 -6.99
C LEU A 207 -19.17 9.42 -6.44
N ASP A 208 -20.30 10.07 -6.71
CA ASP A 208 -21.61 9.62 -6.25
C ASP A 208 -21.97 8.23 -6.80
N THR A 209 -21.72 8.02 -8.10
CA THR A 209 -21.98 6.73 -8.75
C THR A 209 -21.13 5.59 -8.19
N ARG A 210 -19.87 5.87 -7.83
CA ARG A 210 -18.91 4.85 -7.37
C ARG A 210 -18.94 4.60 -5.86
N LEU A 211 -19.15 5.67 -5.08
CA LEU A 211 -18.94 5.69 -3.64
C LEU A 211 -20.20 6.07 -2.85
N GLY A 212 -21.29 6.44 -3.53
CA GLY A 212 -22.51 6.93 -2.90
C GLY A 212 -22.37 8.28 -2.21
N SER A 213 -21.32 9.04 -2.57
CA SER A 213 -21.05 10.38 -2.06
C SER A 213 -20.52 11.27 -3.17
N SER A 214 -21.14 12.45 -3.34
CA SER A 214 -20.69 13.47 -4.28
C SER A 214 -19.45 14.25 -3.80
N GLY A 215 -18.91 13.94 -2.62
CA GLY A 215 -17.88 14.74 -1.96
C GLY A 215 -18.42 16.10 -1.45
N ILE A 216 -17.53 17.09 -1.34
CA ILE A 216 -17.92 18.48 -1.02
C ILE A 216 -18.31 19.24 -2.28
N ASP A 217 -19.01 20.36 -2.14
CA ASP A 217 -19.36 21.20 -3.30
C ASP A 217 -18.17 22.04 -3.82
N TYR A 218 -18.30 22.53 -5.05
CA TYR A 218 -17.25 23.30 -5.72
C TYR A 218 -16.83 24.54 -4.93
N SER A 219 -17.80 25.25 -4.33
CA SER A 219 -17.53 26.46 -3.57
C SER A 219 -16.77 26.18 -2.27
N ALA A 220 -17.10 25.08 -1.61
CA ALA A 220 -16.43 24.59 -0.41
C ALA A 220 -15.01 24.14 -0.74
N MET A 221 -14.81 23.44 -1.87
CA MET A 221 -13.48 23.04 -2.34
C MET A 221 -12.58 24.27 -2.54
N LEU A 222 -13.06 25.28 -3.27
CA LEU A 222 -12.31 26.52 -3.49
C LEU A 222 -12.06 27.29 -2.20
N HIS A 223 -13.07 27.41 -1.33
CA HIS A 223 -12.95 28.15 -0.07
C HIS A 223 -11.95 27.51 0.89
N GLN A 224 -11.85 26.17 0.89
CA GLN A 224 -10.92 25.42 1.71
C GLN A 224 -9.54 25.24 1.04
N GLY A 225 -9.34 25.77 -0.18
CA GLY A 225 -8.09 25.64 -0.93
C GLY A 225 -7.74 24.20 -1.31
N LEU A 226 -8.77 23.35 -1.45
CA LEU A 226 -8.61 21.93 -1.76
C LEU A 226 -8.54 21.69 -3.27
N THR A 227 -7.93 20.58 -3.66
CA THR A 227 -7.88 20.14 -5.06
C THR A 227 -8.92 19.04 -5.36
N PRO A 228 -9.27 18.82 -6.63
CA PRO A 228 -10.11 17.67 -7.02
C PRO A 228 -9.53 16.33 -6.57
N GLY A 229 -8.19 16.21 -6.57
CA GLY A 229 -7.50 15.06 -5.99
C GLY A 229 -7.80 14.90 -4.51
N ASP A 230 -7.69 15.96 -3.69
CA ASP A 230 -7.98 15.88 -2.24
C ASP A 230 -9.41 15.43 -1.97
N VAL A 231 -10.39 15.97 -2.71
CA VAL A 231 -11.79 15.61 -2.54
C VAL A 231 -12.04 14.17 -2.95
N THR A 232 -11.42 13.71 -4.03
CA THR A 232 -11.52 12.31 -4.48
C THR A 232 -10.94 11.36 -3.43
N THR A 233 -9.71 11.62 -2.97
CA THR A 233 -9.06 10.83 -1.92
C THR A 233 -9.94 10.81 -0.66
N ALA A 234 -10.50 11.95 -0.26
CA ALA A 234 -11.32 12.05 0.94
C ALA A 234 -12.66 11.32 0.79
N ALA A 235 -13.26 11.32 -0.41
CA ALA A 235 -14.48 10.57 -0.68
C ALA A 235 -14.25 9.06 -0.60
N ILE A 236 -13.11 8.57 -1.13
CA ILE A 236 -12.73 7.16 -1.03
C ILE A 236 -12.51 6.75 0.43
N VAL A 237 -11.75 7.54 1.19
CA VAL A 237 -11.49 7.29 2.62
C VAL A 237 -12.78 7.35 3.44
N ALA A 238 -13.67 8.30 3.13
CA ALA A 238 -14.96 8.42 3.77
C ALA A 238 -15.84 7.18 3.53
N ALA A 239 -15.87 6.67 2.30
CA ALA A 239 -16.62 5.45 1.96
C ALA A 239 -16.06 4.21 2.68
N ASP A 240 -14.74 4.06 2.75
CA ASP A 240 -14.08 2.92 3.43
C ASP A 240 -14.28 2.96 4.95
N THR A 241 -14.23 4.16 5.54
CA THR A 241 -14.27 4.35 7.01
C THR A 241 -15.64 4.72 7.55
N ASN A 242 -16.68 4.68 6.71
CA ASN A 242 -18.06 5.06 7.04
C ASN A 242 -18.16 6.46 7.71
N ALA A 243 -17.43 7.42 7.15
CA ALA A 243 -17.43 8.83 7.54
C ALA A 243 -17.96 9.70 6.40
N THR A 244 -18.10 10.99 6.63
CA THR A 244 -18.38 11.96 5.56
C THR A 244 -17.07 12.50 4.95
N THR A 245 -17.12 12.87 3.68
CA THR A 245 -15.96 13.51 3.01
C THR A 245 -15.51 14.78 3.74
N GLY A 246 -16.46 15.56 4.28
CA GLY A 246 -16.15 16.76 5.06
C GLY A 246 -15.38 16.47 6.35
N GLU A 247 -15.73 15.40 7.07
CA GLU A 247 -15.00 14.99 8.29
C GLU A 247 -13.56 14.58 7.99
N VAL A 248 -13.34 13.82 6.91
CA VAL A 248 -11.99 13.40 6.50
C VAL A 248 -11.13 14.62 6.12
N LEU A 249 -11.69 15.57 5.38
CA LEU A 249 -11.00 16.81 5.00
C LEU A 249 -10.70 17.70 6.21
N GLN A 250 -11.64 17.82 7.14
CA GLN A 250 -11.42 18.55 8.39
C GLN A 250 -10.33 17.90 9.25
N GLU A 251 -10.29 16.57 9.32
CA GLU A 251 -9.22 15.85 10.02
C GLU A 251 -7.85 16.10 9.38
N ALA A 252 -7.77 16.04 8.05
CA ALA A 252 -6.54 16.34 7.31
C ALA A 252 -6.05 17.77 7.62
N ALA A 253 -6.96 18.75 7.55
CA ALA A 253 -6.65 20.14 7.87
C ALA A 253 -6.21 20.34 9.33
N ALA A 254 -6.94 19.75 10.29
CA ALA A 254 -6.67 19.89 11.72
C ALA A 254 -5.38 19.20 12.17
N SER A 255 -5.02 18.09 11.52
CA SER A 255 -3.80 17.33 11.80
C SER A 255 -2.58 17.80 11.02
N HIS A 256 -2.75 18.78 10.10
CA HIS A 256 -1.72 19.23 9.16
C HIS A 256 -1.11 18.06 8.36
N ARG A 257 -1.98 17.14 7.93
CA ARG A 257 -1.61 15.93 7.18
C ARG A 257 -2.33 15.93 5.84
N SER A 258 -1.76 15.24 4.87
CA SER A 258 -2.48 14.96 3.64
C SER A 258 -3.62 13.97 3.89
N VAL A 259 -4.58 13.91 2.97
CA VAL A 259 -5.68 12.93 3.06
C VAL A 259 -5.17 11.48 2.98
N VAL A 260 -4.10 11.23 2.22
CA VAL A 260 -3.45 9.91 2.16
C VAL A 260 -2.87 9.49 3.52
N ASP A 261 -2.30 10.43 4.28
CA ASP A 261 -1.83 10.15 5.64
C ASP A 261 -3.01 9.89 6.58
N VAL A 262 -4.11 10.64 6.46
CA VAL A 262 -5.34 10.37 7.22
C VAL A 262 -5.87 8.96 6.95
N ALA A 263 -5.90 8.53 5.68
CA ALA A 263 -6.27 7.17 5.30
C ALA A 263 -5.42 6.13 6.06
N ASN A 264 -4.10 6.31 6.05
CA ASN A 264 -3.18 5.42 6.75
C ASN A 264 -3.38 5.44 8.27
N ASN A 265 -3.63 6.60 8.88
CA ASN A 265 -3.89 6.70 10.33
C ASN A 265 -5.21 6.05 10.74
N ARG A 266 -6.20 6.03 9.84
CA ARG A 266 -7.47 5.32 10.04
C ARG A 266 -7.36 3.81 9.80
N GLY A 267 -6.17 3.30 9.47
CA GLY A 267 -5.92 1.88 9.23
C GLY A 267 -6.36 1.39 7.85
N MET A 268 -6.64 2.29 6.91
CA MET A 268 -6.98 1.93 5.54
C MET A 268 -5.77 1.29 4.85
N HIS A 269 -6.00 0.16 4.17
CA HIS A 269 -4.99 -0.45 3.32
C HIS A 269 -4.70 0.46 2.12
N ALA A 270 -3.47 0.94 1.99
CA ALA A 270 -3.11 1.90 0.95
C ALA A 270 -3.26 1.35 -0.47
N GLN A 271 -3.19 0.02 -0.64
CA GLN A 271 -3.48 -0.63 -1.91
C GLN A 271 -4.94 -0.40 -2.34
N ALA A 272 -5.89 -0.46 -1.40
CA ALA A 272 -7.29 -0.18 -1.72
C ALA A 272 -7.47 1.27 -2.17
N LEU A 273 -6.84 2.21 -1.46
CA LEU A 273 -6.85 3.63 -1.83
C LEU A 273 -6.26 3.86 -3.23
N GLU A 274 -5.11 3.25 -3.52
CA GLU A 274 -4.46 3.31 -4.82
C GLU A 274 -5.36 2.80 -5.94
N ILE A 275 -5.98 1.63 -5.76
CA ILE A 275 -6.88 1.03 -6.74
C ILE A 275 -8.07 1.96 -7.03
N PHE A 276 -8.74 2.47 -6.00
CA PHE A 276 -9.90 3.35 -6.19
C PHE A 276 -9.53 4.68 -6.84
N LEU A 277 -8.38 5.26 -6.47
CA LEU A 277 -7.86 6.46 -7.15
C LEU A 277 -7.52 6.17 -8.62
N GLY A 278 -6.95 5.00 -8.91
CA GLY A 278 -6.66 4.55 -10.27
C GLY A 278 -7.94 4.41 -11.11
N LEU A 279 -9.00 3.84 -10.54
CA LEU A 279 -10.30 3.73 -11.20
C LEU A 279 -10.93 5.09 -11.50
N VAL A 280 -10.83 6.06 -10.58
CA VAL A 280 -11.31 7.42 -10.83
C VAL A 280 -10.47 8.09 -11.90
N TYR A 281 -9.14 7.98 -11.86
CA TYR A 281 -8.27 8.54 -12.88
C TYR A 281 -8.59 7.99 -14.28
N LEU A 282 -8.78 6.68 -14.41
CA LEU A 282 -9.07 6.02 -15.68
C LEU A 282 -10.39 6.45 -16.31
N ASP A 283 -11.41 6.82 -15.52
CA ASP A 283 -12.68 7.34 -16.05
C ASP A 283 -12.50 8.57 -16.95
N TYR A 284 -11.47 9.36 -16.69
CA TYR A 284 -11.21 10.61 -17.41
C TYR A 284 -10.14 10.45 -18.49
N THR A 285 -9.28 9.44 -18.41
CA THR A 285 -8.26 9.19 -19.44
C THR A 285 -8.75 8.27 -20.55
N ASP A 286 -9.62 7.30 -20.25
CA ASP A 286 -10.06 6.29 -21.23
C ASP A 286 -11.24 6.75 -22.10
N ASP A 287 -12.08 7.67 -21.60
CA ASP A 287 -13.23 8.21 -22.34
C ASP A 287 -13.33 9.76 -22.22
N PRO A 288 -12.46 10.51 -22.93
CA PRO A 288 -12.49 11.97 -22.91
C PRO A 288 -13.81 12.56 -23.45
N GLN A 289 -14.62 11.77 -24.16
CA GLN A 289 -15.89 12.23 -24.74
C GLN A 289 -17.00 12.38 -23.70
N LYS A 290 -16.93 11.70 -22.54
CA LYS A 290 -17.85 11.94 -21.42
C LYS A 290 -17.78 13.37 -20.88
N GLU A 291 -16.63 14.03 -20.96
CA GLU A 291 -16.45 15.43 -20.54
C GLU A 291 -17.10 16.42 -21.52
N ILE A 292 -17.21 16.07 -22.80
CA ILE A 292 -17.88 16.88 -23.84
C ILE A 292 -19.40 16.62 -23.83
N HIS A 293 -19.76 15.39 -23.45
CA HIS A 293 -21.08 14.81 -23.22
C HIS A 293 -22.01 15.60 -22.27
N GLY A 294 -21.58 15.71 -21.01
CA GLY A 294 -22.46 16.05 -19.90
C GLY A 294 -23.46 14.95 -19.59
#